data_AF-A0A507DSR5-F1
#
_entry.id   AF-A0A507DSR5-F1
#
_cell.length_a   1.000
_cell.length_b   1.000
_cell.length_c   1.000
_cell.angle_alpha   90.00
_cell.angle_beta   90.00
_cell.angle_gamma   90.00
#
_symmetry.space_group_name_H-M   'P 1'
#
loop_
_entity.id
_entity.type
_entity.pdbx_description
1 polymer ?
#
loop_
_entity_poly.entity_id
_entity_poly.type
_entity_poly.pdbx_seq_one_letter_code
_entity_poly.pdbx_strand_id
1 'polypeptide(L)'
;MVAQAPAYRTFLGQRVWPATLLKLYFPFFISGSMAFFLFSFAHTKMMSSSQDKWVNIVNNVRRDTERQKLKAAAGEYYQAHQQ
;
A
#
# COMPACT_ATOMS: atom_id res chain seq x y z
N MET A 1 14.15 -55.94 7.66
CA MET A 1 13.31 -54.74 7.44
C MET A 1 14.27 -53.56 7.29
N VAL A 2 14.55 -53.12 6.07
CA VAL A 2 15.48 -52.01 5.83
C VAL A 2 14.72 -50.71 6.12
N ALA A 3 15.15 -49.97 7.16
CA ALA A 3 14.60 -48.66 7.45
C ALA A 3 14.97 -47.70 6.30
N GLN A 4 13.97 -47.32 5.50
CA GLN A 4 14.10 -46.33 4.44
C GLN A 4 14.56 -45.01 5.07
N ALA A 5 15.76 -44.53 4.73
CA ALA A 5 16.25 -43.24 5.23
C ALA A 5 15.26 -42.12 4.82
N PRO A 6 14.89 -41.20 5.73
CA PRO A 6 13.97 -40.12 5.39
C PRO A 6 14.60 -39.27 4.29
N ALA A 7 13.89 -39.10 3.17
CA ALA A 7 14.33 -38.27 2.05
C ALA A 7 14.18 -36.77 2.43
N TYR A 8 15.13 -36.25 3.20
CA TYR A 8 15.24 -34.81 3.46
C TYR A 8 15.82 -34.11 2.22
N ARG A 9 15.36 -32.88 1.96
CA ARG A 9 15.89 -32.03 0.90
C ARG A 9 16.76 -30.97 1.54
N THR A 10 17.87 -30.59 0.92
CA THR A 10 18.70 -29.48 1.40
C THR A 10 18.29 -28.22 0.65
N PHE A 11 17.91 -27.16 1.37
CA PHE A 11 17.63 -25.85 0.80
C PHE A 11 18.48 -24.81 1.55
N LEU A 12 19.22 -23.99 0.81
CA LEU A 12 20.15 -22.99 1.37
C LEU A 12 21.08 -23.56 2.46
N GLY A 13 21.61 -24.76 2.26
CA GLY A 13 22.52 -25.43 3.20
C GLY A 13 21.84 -26.03 4.44
N GLN A 14 20.53 -25.84 4.63
CA GLN A 14 19.78 -26.41 5.75
C GLN A 14 18.97 -27.63 5.33
N ARG A 15 18.85 -28.60 6.24
CA ARG A 15 17.97 -29.76 6.05
C ARG A 15 16.52 -29.31 6.17
N VAL A 16 15.78 -29.46 5.08
CA VAL A 16 14.34 -29.17 5.00
C VAL A 16 13.59 -30.49 4.94
N TRP A 17 12.69 -30.65 5.91
CA TRP A 17 11.76 -31.76 5.95
C TRP A 17 10.63 -31.52 4.95
N PRO A 18 10.24 -32.52 4.15
CA PRO A 18 9.12 -32.39 3.23
C PRO A 18 7.81 -32.30 4.03
N ALA A 19 7.42 -31.08 4.41
CA ALA A 19 6.17 -30.81 5.09
C ALA A 19 5.06 -30.49 4.08
N THR A 20 3.87 -31.08 4.25
CA THR A 20 2.70 -30.87 3.39
C THR A 20 1.90 -29.61 3.78
N LEU A 21 2.57 -28.56 4.27
CA LEU A 21 1.94 -27.33 4.76
C LEU A 21 1.02 -26.70 3.72
N LEU A 22 1.45 -26.67 2.46
CA LEU A 22 0.63 -26.10 1.39
C LEU A 22 -0.71 -26.84 1.23
N LYS A 23 -0.73 -28.18 1.30
CA LYS A 23 -1.97 -28.95 1.17
C LYS A 23 -2.89 -28.74 2.37
N LEU A 24 -2.33 -28.63 3.56
CA LEU A 24 -3.09 -28.43 4.79
C LEU A 24 -3.68 -27.02 4.89
N TYR A 25 -2.91 -26.01 4.48
CA TYR A 25 -3.29 -24.60 4.62
C TYR A 25 -3.85 -23.97 3.34
N PHE A 26 -3.95 -24.72 2.24
CA PHE A 26 -4.49 -24.25 0.97
C PHE A 26 -5.80 -23.45 1.08
N PRO A 27 -6.86 -23.94 1.76
CA PRO A 27 -8.11 -23.18 1.85
C PRO A 27 -7.96 -21.86 2.62
N PHE A 28 -7.03 -21.78 3.58
CA PHE A 28 -6.75 -20.55 4.32
C PHE A 28 -6.02 -19.52 3.45
N PHE A 29 -5.08 -19.95 2.61
CA PHE A 29 -4.44 -19.07 1.65
C PHE A 29 -5.44 -18.51 0.64
N ILE A 30 -6.34 -19.36 0.11
CA ILE A 30 -7.38 -18.92 -0.81
C ILE A 30 -8.35 -17.96 -0.12
N SER A 31 -8.87 -18.33 1.05
CA SER A 31 -9.78 -17.47 1.83
C SER A 31 -9.16 -16.11 2.18
N GLY A 32 -7.91 -16.11 2.66
CA GLY A 32 -7.18 -14.89 2.98
C GLY A 32 -6.93 -14.01 1.75
N SER A 33 -6.55 -14.61 0.63
CA SER A 33 -6.36 -13.86 -0.63
C SER A 33 -7.67 -13.25 -1.13
N MET A 34 -8.78 -13.98 -1.05
CA MET A 34 -10.09 -13.49 -1.47
C MET A 34 -10.56 -12.33 -0.58
N ALA A 35 -10.39 -12.46 0.73
CA ALA A 35 -10.70 -11.37 1.66
C ALA A 35 -9.87 -10.12 1.35
N PHE A 36 -8.57 -10.27 1.11
CA PHE A 36 -7.68 -9.17 0.73
C PHE A 36 -8.16 -8.43 -0.53
N PHE A 37 -8.52 -9.16 -1.59
CA PHE A 37 -9.03 -8.54 -2.81
C PHE A 37 -10.38 -7.86 -2.62
N LEU A 38 -11.29 -8.46 -1.85
CA LEU A 38 -12.59 -7.88 -1.52
C LEU A 38 -12.44 -6.56 -0.75
N PHE A 39 -11.61 -6.53 0.29
CA PHE A 39 -11.36 -5.32 1.06
C PHE A 39 -10.66 -4.24 0.23
N SER A 40 -9.70 -4.62 -0.62
CA SER A 40 -9.02 -3.67 -1.52
C SER A 40 -9.99 -3.07 -2.54
N PHE A 41 -10.91 -3.88 -3.09
CA PHE A 41 -11.95 -3.41 -3.99
C PHE A 41 -12.93 -2.46 -3.28
N ALA A 42 -13.43 -2.84 -2.10
CA ALA A 42 -14.32 -2.02 -1.30
C ALA A 42 -13.66 -0.68 -0.91
N HIS A 43 -12.39 -0.73 -0.48
CA HIS A 43 -11.61 0.46 -0.16
C HIS A 43 -11.48 1.41 -1.36
N THR A 44 -11.16 0.87 -2.53
CA THR A 44 -11.05 1.66 -3.77
C THR A 44 -12.39 2.30 -4.14
N LYS A 45 -13.50 1.56 -3.98
CA LYS A 45 -14.84 2.08 -4.24
C LYS A 45 -15.24 3.17 -3.25
N MET A 46 -14.92 3.02 -1.96
CA MET A 46 -15.17 4.03 -0.94
C MET A 46 -14.36 5.30 -1.20
N MET A 47 -13.06 5.20 -1.49
CA MET A 47 -12.24 6.36 -1.88
C MET A 47 -12.70 7.03 -3.18
N SER A 48 -13.38 6.28 -4.05
CA SER A 48 -13.90 6.82 -5.30
C SER A 48 -15.17 7.65 -5.14
N SER A 49 -15.68 7.83 -3.91
CA SER A 49 -16.85 8.65 -3.64
C SER A 49 -16.67 10.05 -4.25
N SER A 50 -17.69 10.52 -4.97
CA SER A 50 -17.65 11.83 -5.60
C SER A 50 -17.50 12.96 -4.58
N GLN A 51 -17.99 12.74 -3.36
CA GLN A 51 -17.88 13.65 -2.23
C GLN A 51 -16.42 13.87 -1.81
N ASP A 52 -15.65 12.80 -1.60
CA ASP A 52 -14.26 12.89 -1.16
C ASP A 52 -13.37 13.50 -2.24
N LYS A 53 -13.67 13.21 -3.52
CA LYS A 53 -12.97 13.86 -4.64
C LYS A 53 -13.20 15.37 -4.66
N TRP A 54 -14.43 15.82 -4.46
CA TRP A 54 -14.75 17.25 -4.41
C TRP A 54 -14.09 17.94 -3.21
N VAL A 55 -14.13 17.33 -2.03
CA VAL A 55 -13.44 17.85 -0.84
C VAL A 55 -11.93 17.97 -1.09
N ASN A 56 -11.32 16.96 -1.71
CA ASN A 56 -9.90 17.00 -2.06
C ASN A 56 -9.57 18.08 -3.09
N ILE A 57 -10.41 18.29 -4.11
CA ILE A 57 -10.24 19.36 -5.09
C ILE A 57 -10.30 20.73 -4.40
N VAL A 58 -11.32 20.97 -3.58
CA VAL A 58 -11.48 22.23 -2.85
C VAL A 58 -10.30 22.49 -1.92
N ASN A 59 -9.84 21.47 -1.20
CA ASN A 59 -8.68 21.57 -0.31
C ASN A 59 -7.38 21.88 -1.09
N ASN A 60 -7.18 21.25 -2.26
CA ASN A 60 -6.03 21.54 -3.11
C ASN A 60 -6.06 22.99 -3.64
N VAL A 61 -7.21 23.45 -4.14
CA VAL A 61 -7.37 24.83 -4.63
C VAL A 61 -7.13 25.84 -3.51
N ARG A 62 -7.66 25.59 -2.31
CA ARG A 62 -7.44 26.46 -1.14
C ARG A 62 -5.96 26.55 -0.77
N ARG A 63 -5.27 25.41 -0.65
CA ARG A 63 -3.84 25.36 -0.35
C ARG A 63 -3.01 26.11 -1.39
N ASP A 64 -3.31 25.92 -2.67
CA ASP A 64 -2.54 26.54 -3.74
C ASP A 64 -2.79 28.05 -3.81
N THR A 65 -4.01 28.49 -3.51
CA THR A 65 -4.35 29.92 -3.38
C THR A 65 -3.59 30.57 -2.21
N GLU A 66 -3.53 29.91 -1.05
CA GLU A 66 -2.74 30.40 0.10
C GLU A 66 -1.25 30.48 -0.23
N ARG A 67 -0.70 29.49 -0.93
CA ARG A 67 0.68 29.52 -1.42
C ARG A 67 0.94 30.64 -2.43
N GLN A 68 0.00 30.91 -3.32
CA GLN A 68 0.11 32.02 -4.27
C GLN A 68 0.12 33.38 -3.56
N LYS A 69 -0.75 33.57 -2.56
CA LYS A 69 -0.74 34.78 -1.72
C LYS A 69 0.59 34.97 -0.99
N LEU A 70 1.15 33.90 -0.42
CA LEU A 70 2.47 33.94 0.22
C LEU A 70 3.59 34.27 -0.78
N LYS A 71 3.55 33.69 -1.99
CA LYS A 71 4.52 34.01 -3.05
C LYS A 71 4.41 35.45 -3.52
N ALA A 72 3.20 35.98 -3.67
CA ALA A 72 2.97 37.38 -4.03
C ALA A 72 3.53 38.31 -2.94
N ALA A 73 3.18 38.07 -1.67
CA ALA A 73 3.68 38.85 -0.54
C ALA A 73 5.22 38.79 -0.41
N ALA A 74 5.83 37.62 -0.63
CA ALA A 74 7.28 37.48 -0.64
C ALA A 74 7.94 38.24 -1.81
N GLY A 75 7.31 38.25 -2.98
CA GLY A 75 7.77 39.01 -4.15
C GLY A 75 7.71 40.52 -3.92
N GLU A 76 6.61 41.02 -3.34
CA GLU A 76 6.45 42.42 -2.95
C GLU A 76 7.51 42.83 -1.92
N TYR A 77 7.73 42.02 -0.89
CA TYR A 77 8.76 42.26 0.11
C TYR A 77 10.16 42.34 -0.51
N TYR A 78 10.49 41.39 -1.39
CA TYR A 78 11.79 41.36 -2.08
C TYR A 78 12.01 42.60 -2.96
N GLN A 79 11.00 43.01 -3.74
CA GLN A 79 11.08 44.23 -4.56
C GLN A 79 11.21 45.49 -3.71
N ALA A 80 10.52 45.57 -2.57
CA ALA A 80 10.60 46.70 -1.67
C ALA A 80 11.98 46.86 -0.98
N HIS A 81 12.75 45.79 -0.87
CA HIS A 81 14.09 45.78 -0.21
C HIS A 81 15.24 45.60 -1.21
N GLN A 82 14.98 45.71 -2.51
CA GLN A 82 16.00 45.69 -3.57
C GLN A 82 16.55 47.09 -3.92
N GLN A 83 16.11 48.16 -3.25
CA GLN A 83 16.72 49.50 -3.28
C GLN A 83 17.73 49.66 -2.15
#